data_AF-B1MBF0-F1
#
_entry.id   AF-B1MBF0-F1
#
_cell.length_a   1.000
_cell.length_b   1.000
_cell.length_c   1.000
_cell.angle_alpha   90.00
_cell.angle_beta   90.00
_cell.angle_gamma   90.00
#
_symmetry.space_group_name_H-M   'P 1'
#
loop_
_entity.id
_entity.type
_entity.pdbx_description
1 polymer ?
#
loop_
_entity_poly.entity_id
_entity_poly.type
_entity_poly.pdbx_seq_one_letter_code
_entity_poly.pdbx_strand_id
1 'polypeptide(L)'
;MTTALKEWSAAVHALLDGRQTILLRKGGIHEKRFTLADSRFLFFPTAVHGHAERVRPEHHDLLPRAGADSTEAQVVVRAGAEVVAAIEVGRPEALEEIAALHIWTAESIRADRLDFRPKHRLTVLVVRAYPLVAPVRIPRRDEHRGCSSWVQLDVAPQWGTAVHTESALARVAQRVRESVGG
;
A
#
# COMPACT_ATOMS: atom_id res chain seq x y z
N MET A 1 20.25 -5.96 -2.26
CA MET A 1 19.23 -5.30 -1.42
C MET A 1 18.04 -4.93 -2.29
N THR A 2 16.84 -5.14 -1.76
CA THR A 2 15.57 -4.92 -2.46
C THR A 2 14.80 -3.81 -1.74
N THR A 3 14.35 -2.82 -2.49
CA THR A 3 13.54 -1.72 -1.95
C THR A 3 12.21 -2.26 -1.43
N ALA A 4 11.82 -1.79 -0.24
CA ALA A 4 10.54 -2.12 0.37
C ALA A 4 9.80 -0.89 0.86
N LEU A 5 8.50 -0.85 0.59
CA LEU A 5 7.58 0.20 0.99
C LEU A 5 6.94 -0.17 2.32
N LYS A 6 7.05 0.69 3.32
CA LYS A 6 6.26 0.58 4.55
C LYS A 6 4.80 0.75 4.22
N GLU A 7 4.01 -0.28 4.48
CA GLU A 7 2.56 -0.29 4.25
C GLU A 7 1.88 -1.08 5.36
N TRP A 8 0.64 -0.73 5.67
CA TRP A 8 -0.13 -1.41 6.70
C TRP A 8 -0.43 -2.83 6.29
N SER A 9 -0.20 -3.78 7.19
CA SER A 9 -0.33 -5.20 6.85
C SER A 9 -1.76 -5.57 6.41
N ALA A 10 -2.78 -4.90 6.95
CA ALA A 10 -4.17 -5.09 6.49
C ALA A 10 -4.34 -4.74 5.00
N ALA A 11 -3.71 -3.67 4.52
CA ALA A 11 -3.71 -3.31 3.10
C ALA A 11 -2.93 -4.31 2.26
N VAL A 12 -1.82 -4.85 2.77
CA VAL A 12 -1.06 -5.92 2.09
C VAL A 12 -1.90 -7.18 1.95
N HIS A 13 -2.61 -7.61 3.00
CA HIS A 13 -3.54 -8.73 2.93
C HIS A 13 -4.70 -8.45 1.98
N ALA A 14 -5.28 -7.24 2.00
CA ALA A 14 -6.35 -6.89 1.07
C ALA A 14 -5.91 -6.93 -0.40
N LEU A 15 -4.68 -6.51 -0.69
CA LEU A 15 -4.07 -6.65 -2.02
C LEU A 15 -3.90 -8.11 -2.43
N LEU A 16 -3.45 -8.97 -1.51
CA LEU A 16 -3.29 -10.40 -1.75
C LEU A 16 -4.62 -11.14 -1.95
N ASP A 17 -5.65 -10.75 -1.20
CA ASP A 17 -7.00 -11.29 -1.29
C ASP A 17 -7.78 -10.70 -2.49
N GLY A 18 -7.19 -9.78 -3.27
CA GLY A 18 -7.82 -9.11 -4.42
C GLY A 18 -8.94 -8.12 -4.04
N ARG A 19 -9.06 -7.77 -2.75
CA ARG A 19 -10.06 -6.82 -2.22
C ARG A 19 -9.64 -5.37 -2.38
N GLN A 20 -8.34 -5.13 -2.56
CA GLN A 20 -7.75 -3.81 -2.80
C GLN A 20 -6.87 -3.86 -4.03
N THR A 21 -6.84 -2.77 -4.79
CA THR A 21 -5.98 -2.63 -6.00
C THR A 21 -5.19 -1.33 -6.03
N ILE A 22 -5.42 -0.45 -5.06
CA ILE A 22 -4.77 0.86 -4.98
C ILE A 22 -4.10 1.10 -3.63
N LEU A 23 -3.10 1.98 -3.62
CA LEU A 23 -2.52 2.57 -2.42
C LEU A 23 -2.76 4.08 -2.43
N LEU A 24 -3.08 4.64 -1.26
CA LEU A 24 -3.27 6.08 -1.06
C LEU A 24 -2.02 6.67 -0.39
N ARG A 25 -1.25 7.47 -1.14
CA ARG A 25 0.07 7.94 -0.71
C ARG A 25 0.20 9.45 -0.74
N LYS A 26 0.72 10.01 0.34
CA LYS A 26 1.20 11.40 0.41
C LYS A 26 2.71 11.41 0.54
N GLY A 27 3.39 12.03 -0.43
CA GLY A 27 4.86 11.97 -0.50
C GLY A 27 5.38 10.56 -0.84
N GLY A 28 6.70 10.37 -0.84
CA GLY A 28 7.32 9.07 -1.15
C GLY A 28 7.58 8.78 -2.63
N ILE A 29 6.68 9.20 -3.53
CA ILE A 29 6.82 8.99 -5.00
C ILE A 29 7.81 9.99 -5.61
N HIS A 30 7.92 11.19 -5.01
CA HIS A 30 8.86 12.24 -5.42
C HIS A 30 10.13 12.24 -4.56
N GLU A 31 10.27 11.28 -3.63
CA GLU A 31 11.53 11.13 -2.89
C GLU A 31 12.61 10.68 -3.88
N LYS A 32 13.82 11.27 -3.81
CA LYS A 32 14.93 11.00 -4.75
C LYS A 32 15.28 9.52 -4.96
N ARG A 33 14.79 8.62 -4.10
CA ARG A 33 15.02 7.17 -4.10
C ARG A 33 13.96 6.35 -4.83
N PHE A 34 12.84 6.94 -5.26
CA PHE A 34 11.81 6.24 -6.02
C PHE A 34 11.52 6.99 -7.30
N THR A 35 11.89 6.39 -8.43
CA THR A 35 11.41 6.81 -9.74
C THR A 35 10.44 5.72 -10.22
N LEU A 36 9.49 6.05 -11.10
CA LEU A 36 8.63 5.03 -11.72
C LEU A 36 9.43 3.92 -12.43
N ALA A 37 10.72 4.12 -12.70
CA ALA A 37 11.62 3.10 -13.22
C ALA A 37 11.94 1.98 -12.20
N ASP A 38 11.83 2.25 -10.89
CA ASP A 38 11.88 1.23 -9.82
C ASP A 38 10.46 0.72 -9.51
N SER A 39 9.72 0.34 -10.56
CA SER A 39 8.28 0.10 -10.47
C SER A 39 7.92 -1.03 -9.50
N ARG A 40 8.82 -1.98 -9.25
CA ARG A 40 8.58 -3.15 -8.39
C ARG A 40 9.35 -3.10 -7.06
N PHE A 41 8.63 -3.28 -5.96
CA PHE A 41 9.16 -3.23 -4.60
C PHE A 41 8.48 -4.25 -3.69
N LEU A 42 9.10 -4.57 -2.55
CA LEU A 42 8.50 -5.37 -1.48
C LEU A 42 7.61 -4.54 -0.56
N PHE A 43 6.66 -5.16 0.14
CA PHE A 43 5.99 -4.50 1.26
C PHE A 43 6.72 -4.79 2.58
N PHE A 44 7.02 -3.74 3.33
CA PHE A 44 7.43 -3.84 4.72
C PHE A 44 6.20 -3.63 5.60
N PRO A 45 5.60 -4.67 6.18
CA PRO A 45 4.36 -4.54 6.91
C PRO A 45 4.57 -3.71 8.19
N THR A 46 3.64 -2.79 8.43
CA THR A 46 3.56 -2.02 9.67
C THR A 46 2.24 -2.29 10.36
N ALA A 47 2.27 -2.36 11.69
CA ALA A 47 1.10 -2.29 12.55
C ALA A 47 1.14 -1.00 13.37
N VAL A 48 -0.02 -0.37 13.59
CA VAL A 48 -0.21 0.82 14.40
C VAL A 48 -1.43 0.58 15.29
N HIS A 49 -1.47 1.18 16.48
CA HIS A 49 -2.63 1.07 17.37
C HIS A 49 -3.87 1.75 16.73
N GLY A 50 -5.05 1.16 16.90
CA GLY A 50 -6.33 1.71 16.40
C GLY A 50 -6.68 1.39 14.94
N HIS A 51 -6.31 0.21 14.43
CA HIS A 51 -6.60 -0.20 13.04
C HIS A 51 -8.09 -0.43 12.74
N ALA A 52 -8.87 -0.92 13.72
CA ALA A 52 -10.26 -1.29 13.49
C ALA A 52 -11.12 -0.09 13.06
N GLU A 53 -10.87 1.10 13.62
CA GLU A 53 -11.61 2.32 13.31
C GLU A 53 -11.28 2.89 11.92
N ARG A 54 -10.14 2.49 11.36
CA ARG A 54 -9.63 2.99 10.07
C ARG A 54 -9.95 2.09 8.90
N VAL A 55 -10.25 0.82 9.18
CA VAL A 55 -10.62 -0.18 8.18
C VAL A 55 -12.14 -0.32 8.17
N ARG A 56 -12.74 -0.39 6.97
CA ARG A 56 -14.18 -0.58 6.85
C ARG A 56 -14.61 -1.91 7.50
N PRO A 57 -15.78 -1.98 8.17
CA PRO A 57 -16.20 -3.15 8.94
C PRO A 57 -16.14 -4.48 8.17
N GLU A 58 -16.50 -4.47 6.89
CA GLU A 58 -16.47 -5.62 5.98
C GLU A 58 -15.06 -6.20 5.71
N HIS A 59 -14.02 -5.52 6.20
CA HIS A 59 -12.62 -5.90 6.03
C HIS A 59 -11.91 -6.19 7.37
N HIS A 60 -12.63 -6.20 8.49
CA HIS A 60 -12.06 -6.44 9.82
C HIS A 60 -11.48 -7.85 9.99
N ASP A 61 -11.88 -8.82 9.16
CA ASP A 61 -11.30 -10.17 9.12
C ASP A 61 -9.80 -10.17 8.71
N LEU A 62 -9.31 -9.07 8.13
CA LEU A 62 -7.89 -8.90 7.79
C LEU A 62 -7.04 -8.53 9.02
N LEU A 63 -7.62 -7.96 10.07
CA LEU A 63 -6.90 -7.38 11.20
C LEU A 63 -6.11 -8.42 12.03
N PRO A 64 -6.65 -9.61 12.36
CA PRO A 64 -5.89 -10.62 13.09
C PRO A 64 -4.66 -11.09 12.31
N ARG A 65 -4.81 -11.29 10.98
CA ARG A 65 -3.72 -11.67 10.08
C ARG A 65 -2.66 -10.57 10.01
N ALA A 66 -3.10 -9.32 9.85
CA ALA A 66 -2.24 -8.16 9.80
C ALA A 66 -1.42 -7.96 11.09
N GLY A 67 -2.00 -8.23 12.25
CA GLY A 67 -1.32 -8.13 13.55
C GLY A 67 -0.14 -9.12 13.69
N ALA A 68 -0.25 -10.30 13.09
CA ALA A 68 0.80 -11.33 13.15
C ALA A 68 2.04 -10.98 12.30
N ASP A 69 1.89 -10.10 11.31
CA ASP A 69 2.95 -9.77 10.35
C ASP A 69 3.92 -8.70 10.82
N SER A 70 3.60 -7.99 11.90
CA SER A 70 4.40 -6.89 12.39
C SER A 70 4.37 -6.88 13.91
N THR A 71 5.33 -7.60 14.50
CA THR A 71 5.59 -7.62 15.94
C THR A 71 6.72 -6.66 16.28
N GLU A 72 6.99 -6.42 17.58
CA GLU A 72 8.13 -5.62 18.02
C GLU A 72 9.50 -6.21 17.61
N ALA A 73 9.57 -7.55 17.47
CA ALA A 73 10.82 -8.24 17.17
C ALA A 73 10.98 -8.55 15.66
N GLN A 74 9.88 -8.73 14.93
CA GLN A 74 9.91 -9.34 13.60
C GLN A 74 8.85 -8.74 12.68
N VAL A 75 9.16 -8.73 11.38
CA VAL A 75 8.19 -8.51 10.30
C VAL A 75 8.13 -9.71 9.37
N VAL A 76 6.94 -10.00 8.83
CA VAL A 76 6.71 -11.05 7.84
C VAL A 76 6.40 -10.42 6.49
N VAL A 77 7.38 -10.42 5.60
CA VAL A 77 7.22 -9.91 4.23
C VAL A 77 6.55 -10.99 3.39
N ARG A 78 5.31 -10.73 2.97
CA ARG A 78 4.49 -11.68 2.20
C ARG A 78 4.38 -11.37 0.73
N ALA A 79 4.61 -10.12 0.36
CA ALA A 79 4.26 -9.63 -0.96
C ALA A 79 5.10 -8.42 -1.33
N GLY A 80 5.00 -8.07 -2.59
CA GLY A 80 5.37 -6.77 -3.10
C GLY A 80 4.41 -6.37 -4.21
N ALA A 81 4.72 -5.26 -4.85
CA ALA A 81 3.87 -4.71 -5.87
C ALA A 81 4.69 -4.01 -6.96
N GLU A 82 4.07 -3.92 -8.13
CA GLU A 82 4.50 -3.08 -9.22
C GLU A 82 3.53 -1.91 -9.42
N VAL A 83 4.03 -0.68 -9.55
CA VAL A 83 3.19 0.49 -9.86
C VAL A 83 2.78 0.44 -11.33
N VAL A 84 1.47 0.37 -11.57
CA VAL A 84 0.86 0.40 -12.91
C VAL A 84 0.50 1.83 -13.32
N ALA A 85 0.03 2.64 -12.37
CA ALA A 85 -0.27 4.04 -12.60
C ALA A 85 -0.14 4.85 -11.29
N ALA A 86 0.26 6.11 -11.42
CA ALA A 86 0.21 7.09 -10.35
C ALA A 86 -0.69 8.25 -10.79
N ILE A 87 -1.79 8.47 -10.07
CA ILE A 87 -2.78 9.50 -10.37
C ILE A 87 -2.82 10.48 -9.21
N GLU A 88 -2.47 11.74 -9.47
CA GLU A 88 -2.62 12.79 -8.49
C GLU A 88 -4.11 13.14 -8.30
N VAL A 89 -4.55 13.26 -7.05
CA VAL A 89 -5.94 13.55 -6.72
C VAL A 89 -6.24 15.02 -7.01
N GLY A 90 -6.98 15.24 -8.09
CA GLY A 90 -7.64 16.47 -8.55
C GLY A 90 -8.84 16.86 -7.71
N ARG A 91 -9.67 15.88 -7.38
CA ARG A 91 -10.99 16.02 -6.76
C ARG A 91 -11.09 15.20 -5.47
N PRO A 92 -10.57 15.70 -4.33
CA PRO A 92 -10.63 14.97 -3.06
C PRO A 92 -12.05 14.62 -2.61
N GLU A 93 -13.05 15.43 -2.98
CA GLU A 93 -14.46 15.20 -2.72
C GLU A 93 -15.01 13.94 -3.41
N ALA A 94 -14.37 13.48 -4.50
CA ALA A 94 -14.76 12.28 -5.25
C ALA A 94 -14.07 10.99 -4.76
N LEU A 95 -13.33 11.04 -3.64
CA LEU A 95 -12.61 9.86 -3.13
C LEU A 95 -13.53 8.69 -2.77
N GLU A 96 -14.79 8.95 -2.39
CA GLU A 96 -15.74 7.87 -2.11
C GLU A 96 -16.13 7.08 -3.38
N GLU A 97 -15.98 7.66 -4.58
CA GLU A 97 -16.24 6.94 -5.84
C GLU A 97 -15.26 5.78 -6.09
N ILE A 98 -14.09 5.84 -5.45
CA ILE A 98 -13.05 4.80 -5.51
C ILE A 98 -12.99 3.94 -4.24
N ALA A 99 -13.97 4.08 -3.34
CA ALA A 99 -14.02 3.34 -2.07
C ALA A 99 -13.94 1.82 -2.24
N ALA A 100 -14.57 1.28 -3.30
CA ALA A 100 -14.55 -0.14 -3.63
C ALA A 100 -13.16 -0.68 -4.03
N LEU A 101 -12.15 0.19 -4.17
CA LEU A 101 -10.79 -0.19 -4.57
C LEU A 101 -9.84 -0.29 -3.37
N HIS A 102 -10.25 0.09 -2.16
CA HIS A 102 -9.42 0.11 -0.96
C HIS A 102 -10.19 -0.22 0.33
N ILE A 103 -9.48 -0.57 1.40
CA ILE A 103 -10.13 -0.99 2.66
C ILE A 103 -10.44 0.13 3.65
N TRP A 104 -10.05 1.37 3.35
CA TRP A 104 -10.04 2.48 4.31
C TRP A 104 -11.41 3.15 4.47
N THR A 105 -11.72 3.59 5.69
CA THR A 105 -12.87 4.47 5.96
C THR A 105 -12.61 5.88 5.43
N ALA A 106 -13.67 6.62 5.08
CA ALA A 106 -13.54 8.00 4.61
C ALA A 106 -12.88 8.90 5.67
N GLU A 107 -13.19 8.66 6.94
CA GLU A 107 -12.63 9.36 8.10
C GLU A 107 -11.11 9.14 8.19
N SER A 108 -10.65 7.89 8.01
CA SER A 108 -9.21 7.59 8.04
C SER A 108 -8.45 8.23 6.87
N ILE A 109 -9.05 8.25 5.68
CA ILE A 109 -8.45 8.94 4.52
C ILE A 109 -8.35 10.44 4.80
N ARG A 110 -9.39 11.04 5.38
CA ARG A 110 -9.37 12.46 5.74
C ARG A 110 -8.28 12.75 6.77
N ALA A 111 -8.33 12.09 7.93
CA ALA A 111 -7.43 12.35 9.05
C ALA A 111 -5.98 11.97 8.74
N ASP A 112 -5.74 10.76 8.23
CA ASP A 112 -4.40 10.20 8.09
C ASP A 112 -3.76 10.48 6.72
N ARG A 113 -4.53 10.99 5.75
CA ARG A 113 -4.02 11.34 4.42
C ARG A 113 -4.31 12.79 4.09
N LEU A 114 -5.56 13.25 3.94
CA LEU A 114 -5.84 14.61 3.44
C LEU A 114 -5.36 15.73 4.38
N ASP A 115 -5.62 15.62 5.67
CA ASP A 115 -5.24 16.64 6.65
C ASP A 115 -3.77 16.51 7.07
N PHE A 116 -3.21 15.30 6.96
CA PHE A 116 -1.80 15.05 7.17
C PHE A 116 -0.95 15.63 6.04
N ARG A 117 -0.02 16.55 6.35
CA ARG A 117 0.82 17.25 5.36
C ARG A 117 0.00 17.86 4.20
N PRO A 118 -0.81 18.91 4.47
CA PRO A 118 -1.79 19.44 3.50
C PRO A 118 -1.14 20.03 2.23
N LYS A 119 0.13 20.43 2.30
CA LYS A 119 0.90 20.95 1.15
C LYS A 119 1.26 19.87 0.11
N HIS A 120 1.14 18.59 0.43
CA HIS A 120 1.39 17.51 -0.51
C HIS A 120 0.07 16.94 -1.01
N ARG A 121 -0.08 16.90 -2.33
CA ARG A 121 -1.25 16.28 -2.95
C ARG A 121 -1.24 14.77 -2.68
N LEU A 122 -2.44 14.22 -2.47
CA LEU A 122 -2.64 12.78 -2.38
C LEU A 122 -2.44 12.18 -3.78
N THR A 123 -1.73 11.06 -3.85
CA THR A 123 -1.57 10.29 -5.08
C THR A 123 -2.18 8.91 -4.87
N VAL A 124 -3.00 8.48 -5.81
CA VAL A 124 -3.48 7.11 -5.91
C VAL A 124 -2.48 6.32 -6.75
N LEU A 125 -1.90 5.28 -6.16
CA LEU A 125 -1.09 4.32 -6.88
C LEU A 125 -1.96 3.11 -7.23
N VAL A 126 -2.16 2.85 -8.52
CA VAL A 126 -2.71 1.57 -8.96
C VAL A 126 -1.55 0.58 -9.01
N VAL A 127 -1.70 -0.54 -8.31
CA VAL A 127 -0.61 -1.48 -8.12
C VAL A 127 -1.00 -2.89 -8.55
N ARG A 128 -0.06 -3.59 -9.19
CA ARG A 128 -0.13 -5.03 -9.41
C ARG A 128 0.56 -5.72 -8.26
N ALA A 129 -0.20 -6.34 -7.37
CA ALA A 129 0.33 -7.08 -6.25
C ALA A 129 0.81 -8.48 -6.68
N TYR A 130 1.92 -8.90 -6.08
CA TYR A 130 2.50 -10.22 -6.25
C TYR A 130 2.75 -10.84 -4.87
N PRO A 131 2.18 -12.02 -4.56
CA PRO A 131 2.63 -12.78 -3.40
C PRO A 131 4.09 -13.20 -3.60
N LEU A 132 4.81 -13.36 -2.51
CA LEU A 132 6.04 -14.13 -2.52
C LEU A 132 5.69 -15.62 -2.49
N VAL A 133 6.43 -16.44 -3.23
CA VAL A 133 6.28 -17.91 -3.22
C VAL A 133 6.38 -18.45 -1.80
N ALA A 134 7.29 -17.88 -0.99
CA ALA A 134 7.39 -18.12 0.44
C ALA A 134 7.51 -16.78 1.20
N PRO A 135 6.70 -16.54 2.25
CA PRO A 135 6.87 -15.39 3.12
C PRO A 135 8.22 -15.38 3.81
N VAL A 136 8.84 -14.21 3.92
CA VAL A 136 10.17 -14.03 4.52
C VAL A 136 10.04 -13.34 5.87
N ARG A 137 10.61 -13.93 6.93
CA ARG A 137 10.66 -13.32 8.26
C ARG A 137 11.95 -12.52 8.40
N ILE A 138 11.83 -11.27 8.81
CA ILE A 138 12.96 -10.35 8.96
C ILE A 138 12.97 -9.79 10.39
N PRO A 139 14.12 -9.80 11.09
CA PRO A 139 14.23 -9.14 12.39
C PRO A 139 14.05 -7.63 12.24
N ARG A 140 13.34 -7.01 13.18
CA ARG A 140 13.29 -5.54 13.25
C ARG A 140 14.64 -5.02 13.71
N ARG A 141 15.20 -4.09 12.95
CA ARG A 141 16.46 -3.40 13.22
C ARG A 141 16.17 -1.91 13.30
N ASP A 142 17.06 -1.16 13.92
CA ASP A 142 16.87 0.29 14.10
C ASP A 142 16.84 1.04 12.77
N GLU A 143 17.50 0.52 11.73
CA GLU A 143 17.42 1.03 10.35
C GLU A 143 16.01 0.93 9.74
N HIS A 144 15.15 0.05 10.27
CA HIS A 144 13.75 -0.04 9.88
C HIS A 144 12.88 0.97 10.65
N ARG A 145 13.40 1.57 11.73
CA ARG A 145 12.70 2.57 12.55
C ARG A 145 12.81 3.95 11.88
N GLY A 146 11.82 4.82 12.13
CA GLY A 146 11.79 6.19 11.61
C GLY A 146 10.74 6.46 10.52
N CYS A 147 10.63 7.74 10.15
CA CYS A 147 9.53 8.29 9.35
C CYS A 147 9.69 8.12 7.83
N SER A 148 10.79 7.51 7.34
CA SER A 148 10.92 7.21 5.92
C SER A 148 9.93 6.11 5.52
N SER A 149 9.28 6.31 4.38
CA SER A 149 8.36 5.35 3.79
C SER A 149 9.07 4.14 3.18
N TRP A 150 10.36 4.26 2.87
CA TRP A 150 11.12 3.25 2.14
C TRP A 150 12.27 2.69 2.98
N VAL A 151 12.47 1.38 2.93
CA VAL A 151 13.59 0.68 3.56
C VAL A 151 14.26 -0.24 2.54
N GLN A 152 15.50 -0.65 2.83
CA GLN A 152 16.22 -1.64 2.04
C GLN A 152 16.21 -2.96 2.80
N LEU A 153 15.84 -4.05 2.12
CA LEU A 153 15.81 -5.38 2.69
C LEU A 153 16.84 -6.26 2.01
N ASP A 154 17.53 -7.08 2.79
CA ASP A 154 18.38 -8.14 2.26
C ASP A 154 17.54 -9.39 1.96
N VAL A 155 16.65 -9.26 0.98
CA VAL A 155 15.73 -10.29 0.53
C VAL A 155 15.81 -10.39 -0.99
N ALA A 156 16.03 -11.59 -1.50
CA ALA A 156 15.90 -11.91 -2.92
C ALA A 156 14.51 -12.53 -3.17
N PRO A 157 13.51 -11.74 -3.58
CA PRO A 157 12.14 -12.23 -3.66
C PRO A 157 11.95 -13.22 -4.82
N GLN A 158 11.30 -14.34 -4.51
CA GLN A 158 10.67 -15.19 -5.52
C GLN A 158 9.20 -14.77 -5.65
N TRP A 159 8.87 -14.12 -6.76
CA TRP A 159 7.53 -13.62 -7.04
C TRP A 159 6.61 -14.75 -7.51
N GLY A 160 5.43 -14.85 -6.90
CA GLY A 160 4.34 -15.69 -7.39
C GLY A 160 3.53 -15.00 -8.49
N THR A 161 2.42 -15.62 -8.87
CA THR A 161 1.51 -15.09 -9.90
C THR A 161 0.84 -13.79 -9.44
N ALA A 162 0.78 -12.81 -10.32
CA ALA A 162 0.10 -11.54 -10.06
C ALA A 162 -1.38 -11.77 -9.69
N VAL A 163 -1.88 -11.02 -8.70
CA VAL A 163 -3.27 -11.14 -8.23
C VAL A 163 -4.26 -10.68 -9.30
N HIS A 164 -3.90 -9.63 -10.07
CA HIS A 164 -4.72 -9.09 -11.15
C HIS A 164 -3.95 -8.97 -12.47
N THR A 165 -4.68 -9.17 -13.57
CA THR A 165 -4.15 -8.99 -14.93
C THR A 165 -3.90 -7.53 -15.26
N GLU A 166 -3.12 -7.28 -16.32
CA GLU A 166 -2.90 -5.93 -16.85
C GLU A 166 -4.19 -5.23 -17.24
N SER A 167 -5.05 -5.91 -17.98
CA SER A 167 -6.28 -5.34 -18.50
C SER A 167 -7.25 -4.97 -17.37
N ALA A 168 -7.27 -5.75 -16.27
CA ALA A 168 -8.04 -5.40 -15.09
C ALA A 168 -7.51 -4.11 -14.42
N LEU A 169 -6.20 -4.01 -14.22
CA LEU A 169 -5.59 -2.84 -13.58
C LEU A 169 -5.60 -1.60 -14.47
N ALA A 170 -5.56 -1.76 -15.79
CA ALA A 170 -5.75 -0.67 -16.74
C ALA A 170 -7.15 -0.03 -16.61
N ARG A 171 -8.20 -0.85 -16.45
CA ARG A 171 -9.57 -0.37 -16.17
C ARG A 171 -9.66 0.32 -14.81
N VAL A 172 -8.99 -0.22 -13.79
CA VAL A 172 -8.90 0.44 -12.47
C VAL A 172 -8.24 1.80 -12.60
N ALA A 173 -7.12 1.90 -13.32
CA ALA A 173 -6.43 3.17 -13.54
C ALA A 173 -7.28 4.18 -14.31
N GLN A 174 -8.03 3.74 -15.32
CA GLN A 174 -8.98 4.59 -16.02
C GLN A 174 -10.06 5.13 -15.07
N ARG A 175 -10.72 4.24 -14.31
CA ARG A 175 -11.73 4.63 -13.31
C ARG A 175 -11.18 5.65 -12.31
N VAL A 176 -9.96 5.43 -11.79
CA VAL A 176 -9.33 6.36 -10.84
C VAL A 176 -9.08 7.73 -11.49
N ARG A 177 -8.59 7.79 -12.74
CA ARG A 177 -8.41 9.07 -13.45
C ARG A 177 -9.74 9.80 -13.65
N GLU A 178 -10.77 9.09 -14.07
CA GLU A 178 -12.10 9.65 -14.34
C GLU A 178 -12.81 10.14 -13.08
N SER A 179 -12.65 9.45 -11.95
CA SER A 179 -13.26 9.84 -10.67
C SER A 179 -12.50 10.94 -9.95
N VAL A 180 -11.22 10.74 -9.66
CA VAL A 180 -10.47 11.61 -8.74
C VAL A 180 -9.35 12.40 -9.41
N GLY A 181 -9.01 12.08 -10.67
CA GLY A 181 -8.03 12.84 -11.45
C GLY A 181 -8.49 14.27 -11.73
N GLY A 182 -7.53 15.12 -12.07
CA GLY A 182 -7.76 16.49 -12.54
C GLY A 182 -7.30 16.68 -13.98
#